data_AF-A0ABD5YRI3-F1
#
_entry.id   AF-A0ABD5YRI3-F1
#
_cell.length_a   1.000
_cell.length_b   1.000
_cell.length_c   1.000
_cell.angle_alpha   90.00
_cell.angle_beta   90.00
_cell.angle_gamma   90.00
#
_symmetry.space_group_name_H-M   'P 1'
#
loop_
_entity.id
_entity.type
_entity.pdbx_description
1 polymer ?
#
loop_
_entity_poly.entity_id
_entity_poly.type
_entity_poly.pdbx_seq_one_letter_code
_entity_poly.pdbx_strand_id
1 'polypeptide(L)' 'MPSEVLPPLSEHQLLLLFAELFLLLFTARGLGEVAKRMGLPSVLGELLAGIVIGPSLLGALAPGLFLAIFPRNQVSIT' A
#
# COMPACT_ATOMS: atom_id res chain seq x y z
N MET A 1 27.40 -18.78 13.76
CA MET A 1 26.51 -17.73 13.18
C MET A 1 25.11 -18.03 13.67
N PRO A 2 24.52 -17.26 14.60
CA PRO A 2 23.09 -17.40 14.87
C PRO A 2 22.38 -17.07 13.55
N SER A 3 21.69 -18.05 12.98
CA SER A 3 20.72 -17.81 11.91
C SER A 3 19.74 -16.78 12.46
N GLU A 4 19.80 -15.56 11.95
CA GLU A 4 18.89 -14.46 12.25
C GLU A 4 17.50 -14.87 11.77
N VAL A 5 16.82 -15.68 12.60
CA VAL A 5 15.47 -16.15 12.31
C VAL A 5 14.58 -14.93 12.43
N LEU A 6 14.18 -14.36 11.30
CA LEU A 6 13.24 -13.26 11.26
C LEU A 6 12.03 -13.65 12.11
N PRO A 7 11.62 -12.83 13.10
CA PRO A 7 10.48 -13.14 13.94
C PRO A 7 9.27 -13.43 13.04
N PRO A 8 8.50 -14.50 13.31
CA PRO A 8 7.37 -14.87 12.48
C PRO A 8 6.36 -13.71 12.45
N LEU A 9 5.87 -13.40 11.26
CA LEU A 9 4.81 -12.40 11.10
C LEU A 9 3.57 -12.87 11.88
N SER A 10 3.11 -12.04 12.80
CA SER A 10 1.88 -12.29 13.55
C SER A 10 0.67 -12.33 12.60
N GLU A 11 -0.37 -13.06 13.00
CA GLU A 11 -1.64 -13.15 12.23
C GLU A 11 -2.21 -11.76 11.90
N HIS A 12 -2.09 -10.82 12.83
CA HIS A 12 -2.51 -9.44 12.64
C HIS A 12 -1.71 -8.73 11.53
N GLN A 13 -0.39 -8.92 11.49
CA GLN A 13 0.46 -8.37 10.43
C GLN A 13 0.14 -8.98 9.07
N LEU A 14 -0.19 -10.27 9.02
CA LEU A 14 -0.63 -10.92 7.78
C LEU A 14 -1.96 -10.34 7.29
N LEU A 15 -2.93 -10.14 8.19
CA LEU A 15 -4.21 -9.51 7.85
C LEU A 15 -4.03 -8.10 7.30
N LEU A 16 -3.18 -7.29 7.95
CA LEU A 16 -2.85 -5.94 7.47
C LEU A 16 -2.18 -6.00 6.10
N LEU A 17 -1.19 -6.87 5.90
CA LEU A 17 -0.51 -7.04 4.61
C LEU A 17 -1.50 -7.40 3.50
N PHE A 18 -2.42 -8.36 3.74
CA PHE A 18 -3.43 -8.70 2.75
C PHE A 18 -4.42 -7.55 2.50
N ALA A 19 -4.79 -6.78 3.54
CA ALA A 19 -5.63 -5.61 3.39
C ALA A 19 -4.93 -4.50 2.57
N GLU A 20 -3.65 -4.25 2.81
CA GLU A 20 -2.81 -3.32 2.07
C GLU A 20 -2.69 -3.74 0.59
N LEU A 21 -2.40 -5.03 0.34
CA LEU A 21 -2.34 -5.59 -1.01
C LEU A 21 -3.69 -5.49 -1.72
N PHE A 22 -4.77 -5.83 -1.02
CA PHE A 22 -6.12 -5.71 -1.56
C PHE A 22 -6.42 -4.26 -1.94
N LEU A 23 -6.18 -3.32 -1.03
CA LEU A 23 -6.41 -1.89 -1.27
C LEU A 23 -5.57 -1.38 -2.44
N LEU A 24 -4.28 -1.73 -2.49
CA LEU A 24 -3.38 -1.37 -3.57
C LEU A 24 -3.89 -1.88 -4.92
N LEU A 25 -4.17 -3.19 -5.01
CA LEU A 25 -4.62 -3.83 -6.24
C LEU A 25 -6.00 -3.33 -6.68
N PHE A 26 -6.93 -3.17 -5.73
CA PHE A 26 -8.29 -2.68 -5.99
C PHE A 26 -8.24 -1.28 -6.60
N THR A 27 -7.42 -0.40 -6.03
CA THR A 27 -7.35 1.00 -6.46
C THR A 27 -6.56 1.15 -7.76
N ALA A 28 -5.46 0.38 -7.93
CA ALA A 28 -4.72 0.33 -9.19
C ALA A 28 -5.58 -0.20 -10.34
N ARG A 29 -6.34 -1.28 -10.12
CA ARG A 29 -7.28 -1.85 -11.11
C ARG A 29 -8.43 -0.89 -11.40
N GLY A 30 -9.02 -0.28 -10.36
CA GLY A 30 -10.10 0.67 -10.50
C GLY A 30 -9.70 1.89 -11.33
N LEU A 31 -8.58 2.52 -10.99
CA LEU A 31 -8.09 3.68 -11.74
C LEU A 31 -7.52 3.31 -13.12
N GLY A 32 -6.88 2.15 -13.27
CA GLY A 32 -6.43 1.66 -14.57
C GLY A 32 -7.60 1.44 -15.54
N GLU A 33 -8.72 0.89 -15.04
CA GLU A 33 -9.94 0.72 -15.83
C GLU A 33 -10.59 2.07 -16.17
N VAL A 34 -10.61 3.02 -15.24
CA VAL A 34 -11.06 4.40 -15.50
C VAL A 34 -10.20 5.06 -16.59
N ALA A 35 -8.87 4.95 -16.49
CA ALA A 35 -7.95 5.47 -17.49
C ALA A 35 -8.21 4.86 -18.87
N LYS A 36 -8.40 3.53 -18.93
CA LYS A 36 -8.73 2.82 -20.17
C LYS A 36 -10.05 3.30 -20.78
N ARG A 37 -11.08 3.55 -19.96
CA ARG A 37 -12.37 4.12 -20.41
C ARG A 37 -12.23 5.54 -20.96
N MET A 38 -11.25 6.30 -20.49
CA MET A 38 -10.91 7.63 -21.00
C MET A 38 -10.00 7.60 -22.25
N GLY A 39 -9.64 6.41 -22.76
CA GLY A 39 -8.71 6.26 -23.90
C GLY A 39 -7.24 6.40 -23.53
N LEU A 40 -6.91 6.44 -22.24
CA LEU A 40 -5.55 6.49 -21.73
C LEU A 40 -4.96 5.08 -21.54
N PRO A 41 -3.63 4.92 -21.61
CA PRO A 41 -2.96 3.69 -21.17
C PRO A 41 -3.28 3.35 -19.70
N SER A 42 -3.59 2.07 -19.42
CA SER A 42 -3.90 1.57 -18.05
C SER A 42 -2.82 1.95 -17.03
N VAL A 43 -1.55 1.92 -17.45
CA VAL A 43 -0.41 2.23 -16.58
C VAL A 43 -0.50 3.64 -15.96
N LEU A 44 -1.14 4.61 -16.62
CA LEU A 44 -1.33 5.94 -16.04
C LEU A 44 -2.29 5.90 -14.83
N GLY A 45 -3.36 5.12 -14.92
CA GLY A 45 -4.30 4.93 -13.81
C GLY A 45 -3.66 4.18 -12.64
N GLU A 46 -2.83 3.18 -12.93
CA GLU A 46 -2.08 2.43 -11.92
C GLU A 46 -1.04 3.32 -11.19
N LEU A 47 -0.31 4.15 -11.93
CA LEU A 47 0.63 5.11 -11.34
C LEU A 47 -0.08 6.16 -10.48
N LEU A 48 -1.22 6.68 -10.95
CA LEU A 48 -2.06 7.59 -10.16
C LEU A 48 -2.57 6.92 -8.88
N ALA A 49 -2.95 5.64 -8.92
CA ALA A 49 -3.34 4.91 -7.72
C ALA A 49 -2.23 4.87 -6.67
N GLY A 50 -0.99 4.61 -7.11
CA GLY A 50 0.18 4.64 -6.24
C GLY A 50 0.44 6.01 -5.61
N ILE A 51 0.25 7.09 -6.37
CA ILE A 51 0.39 8.47 -5.84
C ILE A 51 -0.74 8.78 -4.85
N VAL A 52 -1.97 8.41 -5.18
CA VAL A 52 -3.16 8.70 -4.36
C VAL A 52 -3.09 7.96 -3.04
N ILE A 53 -2.76 6.67 -3.03
CA ILE A 53 -2.65 5.85 -1.80
C ILE A 53 -1.33 6.08 -1.06
N GLY A 54 -0.30 6.48 -1.79
CA GLY A 54 1.04 6.64 -1.25
C GLY A 54 1.17 7.76 -0.22
N PRO A 55 2.32 7.79 0.47
CA PRO A 55 2.60 8.80 1.49
C PRO A 55 2.57 10.23 0.94
N SER A 56 2.87 10.40 -0.36
CA SER A 56 2.93 11.70 -1.03
C SER A 56 1.57 12.43 -1.08
N LEU A 57 0.45 11.71 -1.19
CA LEU A 57 -0.88 12.32 -1.20
C LEU A 57 -1.71 11.91 0.01
N LEU A 58 -2.02 10.62 0.20
CA LEU A 58 -2.81 10.17 1.35
C LEU A 58 -2.09 10.44 2.67
N GLY A 59 -0.78 10.19 2.72
CA GLY A 59 0.04 10.49 3.90
C GLY A 59 0.14 11.99 4.22
N ALA A 60 0.08 12.85 3.21
CA ALA A 60 0.12 14.30 3.39
C ALA A 60 -1.24 14.90 3.77
N LEU A 61 -2.33 14.45 3.14
CA LEU A 61 -3.68 14.98 3.35
C LEU A 61 -4.38 14.37 4.58
N ALA A 62 -4.18 13.08 4.82
CA ALA A 62 -4.83 12.33 5.88
C ALA A 62 -3.84 11.37 6.58
N PRO A 63 -2.84 11.92 7.31
CA PRO A 63 -1.79 11.12 7.95
C PRO A 63 -2.34 10.08 8.93
N GLY A 64 -3.44 10.37 9.63
CA GLY A 64 -4.09 9.43 10.54
C GLY A 64 -4.69 8.21 9.81
N LEU A 65 -5.31 8.43 8.65
CA LEU A 65 -5.84 7.33 7.83
C LEU A 65 -4.70 6.52 7.21
N PHE A 66 -3.65 7.20 6.74
CA PHE A 66 -2.45 6.55 6.21
C PHE A 66 -1.78 5.66 7.26
N LEU A 67 -1.62 6.11 8.51
CA LEU A 67 -1.03 5.31 9.59
C LEU A 67 -1.92 4.17 10.07
N ALA A 68 -3.25 4.28 9.93
CA ALA A 68 -4.17 3.19 10.20
C ALA A 68 -4.09 2.07 9.14
N ILE A 69 -3.85 2.43 7.88
CA ILE A 69 -3.73 1.48 6.77
C ILE A 69 -2.30 0.90 6.69
N PHE A 70 -1.29 1.76 6.82
CA PHE A 70 0.13 1.44 6.75
C PHE A 70 0.80 1.75 8.10
N PRO A 71 0.57 0.91 9.14
CA PRO A 71 1.20 1.11 10.43
C PRO A 71 2.73 1.05 10.28
N ARG A 72 3.42 2.04 10.85
CA ARG A 72 4.89 2.02 10.94
C ARG A 72 5.30 0.90 11.87
N ASN A 73 5.46 -0.30 11.34
CA ASN A 73 6.23 -1.35 11.99
C ASN A 73 7.68 -0.87 11.95
N GLN A 74 8.10 -0.22 13.04
CA GLN A 74 9.49 0.16 13.24
C GLN A 74 10.29 -1.13 13.33
N VAL A 75 10.89 -1.55 12.22
CA VAL A 75 12.09 -2.37 12.28
C VAL A 75 13.15 -1.46 12.89
N SER A 76 13.15 -1.37 14.23
CA SER A 76 14.24 -0.77 14.99
C SER A 76 15.44 -1.68 14.80
N ILE A 77 16.22 -1.42 13.75
CA ILE A 77 17.58 -1.94 13.65
C ILE A 77 18.37 -1.16 14.70
N THR A 78 18.43 -1.70 15.91
CA THR A 78 19.36 -1.32 16.99
C THR A 78 20.13 -2.55 17.38
#